data_AF-A0A9E6E026-F1
#
_entry.id   AF-A0A9E6E026-F1
#
_cell.length_a   1.000
_cell.length_b   1.000
_cell.length_c   1.000
_cell.angle_alpha   90.00
_cell.angle_beta   90.00
_cell.angle_gamma   90.00
#
_symmetry.space_group_name_H-M   'P 1'
#
loop_
_entity.id
_entity.type
_entity.pdbx_description
1 polymer ?
#
loop_
_entity_poly.entity_id
_entity_poly.type
_entity_poly.pdbx_seq_one_letter_code
_entity_poly.pdbx_strand_id
1 'polypeptide(L)'
;MRILQDDDLGAKHQKFILRVSSAQTILIAHNIELAPRINSISNGDRVQFYGEYEWNGKGGIVHWTHRDPNGHHIGGWLKHEGRIYQER
;
A
#
# COMPACT_ATOMS: atom_id res chain seq x y z
N MET A 1 -12.18 2.46 -5.09
CA MET A 1 -10.74 2.80 -4.95
C MET A 1 -10.44 4.02 -5.80
N ARG A 2 -9.42 4.81 -5.44
CA ARG A 2 -8.87 5.87 -6.28
C ARG A 2 -7.37 5.66 -6.41
N ILE A 3 -6.88 5.42 -7.61
CA ILE A 3 -5.44 5.32 -7.90
C ILE A 3 -4.86 6.73 -7.99
N LEU A 4 -3.70 6.94 -7.35
CA LEU A 4 -2.95 8.20 -7.41
C LEU A 4 -1.72 8.02 -8.30
N GLN A 5 -1.09 9.13 -8.66
CA GLN A 5 0.24 9.06 -9.28
C GLN A 5 1.23 8.42 -8.28
N ASP A 6 2.20 7.70 -8.82
CA ASP A 6 3.32 7.21 -8.03
C ASP A 6 4.04 8.43 -7.42
N ASP A 7 4.48 8.28 -6.18
CA ASP A 7 5.28 9.30 -5.48
C ASP A 7 6.76 9.00 -5.70
N ASP A 8 7.46 9.98 -6.28
CA ASP A 8 8.88 9.92 -6.59
C ASP A 8 9.73 10.81 -5.66
N LEU A 9 9.11 11.47 -4.67
CA LEU A 9 9.83 12.29 -3.69
C LEU A 9 10.37 11.42 -2.56
N GLY A 10 11.65 11.04 -2.66
CA GLY A 10 12.28 10.10 -1.74
C GLY A 10 12.17 8.67 -2.27
N ALA A 11 11.91 7.70 -1.38
CA ALA A 11 11.67 6.33 -1.81
C ALA A 11 10.39 6.25 -2.65
N LYS A 12 10.44 5.54 -3.77
CA LYS A 12 9.29 5.46 -4.68
C LYS A 12 8.12 4.71 -4.06
N HIS A 13 6.92 5.28 -4.12
CA HIS A 13 5.71 4.62 -3.63
C HIS A 13 4.60 4.59 -4.70
N GLN A 14 3.97 3.43 -4.87
CA GLN A 14 2.64 3.37 -5.48
C GLN A 14 1.60 3.76 -4.43
N LYS A 15 0.72 4.70 -4.77
CA LYS A 15 -0.31 5.21 -3.86
C LYS A 15 -1.72 5.01 -4.40
N PHE A 16 -2.62 4.57 -3.53
CA PHE A 16 -4.04 4.49 -3.84
C PHE A 16 -4.88 4.58 -2.58
N ILE A 17 -6.09 5.11 -2.71
CA ILE A 17 -7.04 5.27 -1.62
C ILE A 17 -8.05 4.12 -1.68
N LEU A 18 -8.07 3.32 -0.63
CA LEU A 18 -9.06 2.27 -0.42
C LEU A 18 -10.21 2.81 0.42
N ARG A 19 -11.43 2.37 0.08
CA ARG A 19 -12.60 2.53 0.96
C ARG A 19 -12.73 1.22 1.73
N VAL A 20 -12.62 1.28 3.06
CA VAL A 20 -12.70 0.11 3.95
C VAL A 20 -14.05 -0.02 4.63
N SER A 21 -14.83 1.07 4.67
CA SER A 21 -16.23 1.08 5.11
C SER A 21 -16.99 2.22 4.42
N SER A 22 -18.28 2.39 4.71
CA SER A 22 -19.06 3.52 4.17
C SER A 22 -18.51 4.90 4.56
N ALA A 23 -17.85 5.01 5.72
CA ALA A 23 -17.39 6.27 6.29
C ALA A 23 -15.86 6.45 6.27
N GLN A 24 -15.09 5.39 5.99
CA GLN A 24 -13.63 5.42 6.14
C GLN A 24 -12.90 5.07 4.84
N THR A 25 -11.89 5.89 4.55
CA THR A 25 -10.88 5.59 3.54
C THR A 25 -9.49 5.54 4.17
N ILE A 26 -8.62 4.75 3.57
CA ILE A 26 -7.22 4.62 3.96
C ILE A 26 -6.35 4.85 2.72
N LEU A 27 -5.29 5.64 2.87
CA LEU A 27 -4.24 5.75 1.87
C LEU A 27 -3.28 4.57 2.02
N ILE A 28 -3.09 3.79 0.97
CA ILE A 28 -2.00 2.82 0.89
C ILE A 28 -0.78 3.53 0.29
N ALA A 29 0.37 3.44 0.97
CA ALA A 29 1.67 3.87 0.47
C ALA A 29 2.58 2.63 0.37
N HIS A 30 2.68 2.06 -0.83
CA HIS A 30 3.44 0.84 -1.08
C HIS A 30 4.79 1.17 -1.71
N ASN A 31 5.88 0.91 -0.98
CA ASN A 31 7.23 1.17 -1.48
C ASN A 31 7.57 0.22 -2.63
N ILE A 32 7.68 0.75 -3.85
CA ILE A 32 7.91 -0.03 -5.07
C ILE A 32 9.40 -0.24 -5.39
N GLU A 33 10.29 0.32 -4.58
CA GLU A 33 11.71 -0.04 -4.59
C GLU A 33 11.92 -1.37 -3.87
N LEU A 34 11.21 -1.58 -2.76
CA LEU A 34 11.33 -2.76 -1.89
C LEU A 34 10.42 -3.92 -2.30
N ALA A 35 9.28 -3.65 -2.92
CA ALA A 35 8.34 -4.67 -3.40
C ALA A 35 7.85 -4.37 -4.82
N PRO A 36 7.31 -5.36 -5.56
CA PRO A 36 6.81 -5.14 -6.91
C PRO A 36 5.57 -4.24 -6.93
N ARG A 37 5.53 -3.27 -7.85
CA ARG A 37 4.34 -2.47 -8.14
C ARG A 37 3.18 -3.35 -8.62
N ILE A 38 1.95 -3.02 -8.22
CA ILE A 38 0.74 -3.66 -8.76
C ILE A 38 0.36 -2.96 -10.07
N ASN A 39 0.76 -3.52 -11.21
CA ASN A 39 0.50 -2.92 -12.52
C ASN A 39 -0.93 -3.12 -13.04
N SER A 40 -1.61 -4.19 -12.60
CA SER A 40 -2.97 -4.56 -13.03
C SER A 40 -4.09 -3.85 -12.26
N ILE A 41 -3.75 -3.08 -11.21
CA ILE A 41 -4.75 -2.48 -10.32
C ILE A 41 -5.60 -1.43 -11.04
N SER A 42 -6.92 -1.53 -10.86
CA SER A 42 -7.91 -0.68 -11.52
C SER A 42 -9.00 -0.20 -10.56
N ASN A 43 -9.65 0.92 -10.88
CA ASN A 43 -10.74 1.45 -10.05
C ASN A 43 -11.89 0.44 -9.94
N GLY A 44 -12.16 -0.02 -8.72
CA GLY A 44 -13.21 -1.01 -8.44
C GLY A 44 -12.65 -2.30 -7.84
N ASP A 45 -11.35 -2.53 -8.02
CA ASP A 45 -10.70 -3.73 -7.52
C ASP A 45 -10.67 -3.78 -5.99
N ARG A 46 -10.56 -5.01 -5.49
CA ARG A 46 -10.33 -5.30 -4.08
C ARG A 46 -8.86 -5.57 -3.86
N VAL A 47 -8.30 -4.90 -2.86
CA VAL A 47 -6.95 -5.14 -2.37
C VAL A 47 -7.04 -5.49 -0.90
N GLN A 48 -6.45 -6.62 -0.53
CA GLN A 48 -6.20 -6.95 0.86
C GLN A 48 -4.81 -6.42 1.22
N PHE A 49 -4.63 -6.00 2.46
CA PHE A 49 -3.37 -5.42 2.90
C PHE A 49 -3.05 -5.84 4.33
N TYR A 50 -1.77 -5.92 4.62
CA TYR A 50 -1.21 -6.01 5.95
C TYR A 50 -0.01 -5.08 6.00
N GLY A 51 0.11 -4.31 7.08
CA GLY A 51 1.14 -3.29 7.23
C GLY A 51 0.86 -2.46 8.47
N GLU A 52 1.66 -1.43 8.67
CA GLU A 52 1.48 -0.53 9.79
C GLU A 52 0.46 0.55 9.46
N TYR A 53 -0.41 0.87 10.42
CA TYR A 53 -1.38 1.94 10.30
C TYR A 53 -0.92 3.18 11.08
N GLU A 54 -0.86 4.31 10.40
CA GLU A 54 -0.62 5.61 10.99
C GLU A 54 -1.81 6.54 10.73
N TRP A 55 -2.04 7.50 11.63
CA TRP A 55 -3.10 8.49 11.47
C TRP A 55 -2.53 9.91 11.55
N ASN A 56 -3.00 10.78 10.66
CA ASN A 56 -2.73 12.21 10.73
C ASN A 56 -3.98 13.03 10.35
N GLY A 57 -3.88 14.36 10.35
CA GLY A 57 -4.99 15.26 10.04
C GLY A 57 -5.62 15.10 8.64
N LYS A 58 -4.98 14.34 7.73
CA LYS A 58 -5.53 13.99 6.40
C LYS A 58 -6.20 12.60 6.37
N GLY A 59 -6.14 11.84 7.46
CA GLY A 59 -6.72 10.51 7.59
C GLY A 59 -5.69 9.42 7.87
N GLY A 60 -6.14 8.17 7.73
CA GLY A 60 -5.32 6.98 7.95
C GLY A 60 -4.46 6.63 6.74
N ILE A 61 -3.21 6.23 7.02
CA ILE A 61 -2.24 5.74 6.05
C ILE A 61 -1.84 4.33 6.46
N VAL A 62 -1.71 3.43 5.50
CA VAL A 62 -1.03 2.15 5.70
C VAL A 62 0.23 2.12 4.86
N HIS A 63 1.35 1.89 5.54
CA HIS A 63 2.68 1.74 4.97
C HIS A 63 3.31 0.43 5.48
N TRP A 64 4.61 0.24 5.28
CA TRP A 64 5.28 -1.04 5.58
C TRP A 64 4.58 -2.25 4.94
N THR A 65 4.02 -2.09 3.74
CA THR A 65 3.33 -3.15 3.01
C THR A 65 4.29 -4.03 2.20
N HIS A 66 5.49 -4.23 2.74
CA HIS A 66 6.59 -5.01 2.18
C HIS A 66 7.41 -5.63 3.32
N ARG A 67 8.31 -6.55 3.00
CA ARG A 67 9.31 -7.02 3.96
C ARG A 67 10.29 -5.89 4.30
N ASP A 68 10.68 -5.75 5.56
CA ASP A 68 11.86 -4.95 5.93
C ASP A 68 13.15 -5.73 5.59
N PRO A 69 14.00 -5.26 4.67
CA PRO A 69 15.23 -5.96 4.29
C PRO A 69 16.18 -6.22 5.46
N ASN A 70 16.16 -5.36 6.49
CA ASN A 70 17.04 -5.47 7.65
C ASN A 70 16.37 -6.19 8.83
N GLY A 71 15.08 -6.49 8.75
CA GLY A 71 14.34 -7.23 9.78
C GLY A 71 14.20 -6.49 11.12
N HIS A 72 14.29 -5.17 11.15
CA HIS A 72 14.08 -4.34 12.34
C HIS A 72 12.61 -4.02 12.58
N HIS A 73 11.79 -4.07 11.52
CA HIS A 73 10.36 -3.79 11.55
C HIS A 73 9.53 -4.98 11.09
N ILE A 74 8.32 -5.14 11.63
CA ILE A 74 7.36 -6.13 11.14
C ILE A 74 6.98 -5.74 9.71
N GLY A 75 7.26 -6.63 8.76
CA GLY A 75 6.91 -6.44 7.36
C GLY A 75 5.43 -6.66 7.10
N GLY A 76 4.98 -6.16 5.95
CA GLY A 76 3.61 -6.27 5.47
C GLY A 76 3.53 -6.80 4.06
N TRP A 77 2.36 -6.69 3.44
CA TRP A 77 2.11 -7.12 2.07
C TRP A 77 0.83 -6.48 1.51
N LEU A 78 0.74 -6.44 0.18
CA LEU A 78 -0.52 -6.24 -0.55
C LEU A 78 -0.93 -7.53 -1.24
N LYS A 79 -2.24 -7.77 -1.37
CA LYS A 79 -2.77 -8.88 -2.16
C LYS A 79 -3.86 -8.40 -3.10
N HIS A 80 -3.67 -8.65 -4.39
CA HIS A 80 -4.57 -8.29 -5.48
C HIS A 80 -4.70 -9.49 -6.41
N GLU A 81 -5.93 -9.84 -6.79
CA GLU A 81 -6.22 -10.99 -7.67
C GLU A 81 -5.53 -12.31 -7.29
N GLY A 82 -5.41 -12.56 -5.98
CA GLY A 82 -4.78 -13.77 -5.44
C GLY A 82 -3.25 -13.70 -5.35
N ARG A 83 -2.61 -12.71 -5.97
CA ARG A 83 -1.16 -12.49 -5.92
C ARG A 83 -0.76 -11.60 -4.74
N ILE A 84 0.28 -12.01 -4.02
CA ILE A 84 0.89 -11.23 -2.93
C ILE A 84 2.07 -10.43 -3.46
N TYR A 85 2.19 -9.18 -3.01
CA TYR A 85 3.23 -8.21 -3.32
C TYR A 85 3.89 -7.81 -1.99
N GLN A 86 5.12 -8.28 -1.76
CA GLN A 86 5.78 -8.17 -0.45
C GLN A 86 7.30 -8.02 -0.56
N GLU A 87 7.92 -8.73 -1.50
CA GLU A 87 9.37 -8.74 -1.75
C GLU A 87 9.62 -9.00 -3.24
N ARG A 88 10.84 -8.70 -3.71
CA ARG A 88 11.29 -9.01 -5.06
C ARG A 88 12.01 -10.35 -5.11
#